data_AF-X1S453-F1
#
_entry.id   AF-X1S453-F1
#
_cell.length_a   1.000
_cell.length_b   1.000
_cell.length_c   1.000
_cell.angle_alpha   90.00
_cell.angle_beta   90.00
_cell.angle_gamma   90.00
#
_symmetry.space_group_name_H-M   'P 1'
#
loop_
_entity.id
_entity.type
_entity.pdbx_description
1 polymer ?
#
loop_
_entity_poly.entity_id
_entity_poly.type
_entity_poly.pdbx_seq_one_letter_code
_entity_poly.pdbx_strand_id
1 'polypeptide(L)'
;LLCKRTGGWFTELKLYDMKTDPGQRLNVAVVYPEQYKKMRALYEEWFDDVFSDYKTRSYIQIGTEEASEMVLSSHDWMEVVKPDGTRAAKPGGEDTPPFAHSIIRRGKLLNGYWDVEIMSAGEYEIKLMRWPEEAGRAIREGIPASTTPIPGGKPFGEGKALDIDNARLEIQGFENSMTVTDEMKSAPFIVDLEKGKTKLKTWFTGKDDLSLGAYYVYISKAE
;
A
#
# COMPACT_ATOMS: atom_id res chain seq x y z
N LEU A 1 -14.00 19.43 30.76
CA LEU A 1 -14.75 19.27 29.51
C LEU A 1 -13.81 18.73 28.43
N LEU A 2 -14.25 17.75 27.66
CA LEU A 2 -13.54 17.15 26.53
C LEU A 2 -14.33 17.43 25.25
N CYS A 3 -13.69 17.99 24.24
CA CYS A 3 -14.28 18.14 22.92
C CYS A 3 -13.85 16.97 22.02
N LYS A 4 -14.82 16.32 21.38
CA LYS A 4 -14.60 15.15 20.53
C LYS A 4 -15.36 15.31 19.23
N ARG A 5 -14.68 15.07 18.12
CA ARG A 5 -15.29 15.01 16.79
C ARG A 5 -15.86 13.60 16.58
N THR A 6 -17.13 13.51 16.18
CA THR A 6 -17.87 12.26 15.98
C THR A 6 -18.56 12.23 14.61
N GLY A 7 -18.88 11.03 14.12
CA GLY A 7 -19.46 10.82 12.78
C GLY A 7 -18.41 10.38 11.75
N GLY A 8 -18.86 9.64 10.72
CA GLY A 8 -18.01 9.30 9.57
C GLY A 8 -17.58 10.57 8.85
N TRP A 9 -16.29 10.68 8.55
CA TRP A 9 -15.64 11.90 8.05
C TRP A 9 -15.98 13.16 8.88
N PHE A 10 -15.92 13.03 10.22
CA PHE A 10 -15.64 14.15 11.13
C PHE A 10 -16.48 15.44 10.91
N THR A 11 -17.80 15.39 10.91
CA THR A 11 -18.61 16.61 10.69
C THR A 11 -19.14 17.24 11.98
N GLU A 12 -19.18 16.52 13.11
CA GLU A 12 -19.80 17.03 14.34
C GLU A 12 -18.84 17.03 15.55
N LEU A 13 -18.56 18.23 16.09
CA LEU A 13 -17.90 18.39 17.38
C LEU A 13 -18.93 18.31 18.50
N LYS A 14 -18.67 17.46 19.50
CA LYS A 14 -19.46 17.29 20.72
C LYS A 14 -18.62 17.65 21.95
N LEU A 15 -19.27 18.11 23.00
CA LEU A 15 -18.61 18.48 24.26
C LEU A 15 -19.12 17.57 25.38
N TYR A 16 -18.20 16.97 26.14
CA TYR A 16 -18.51 16.05 27.22
C TYR A 16 -17.89 16.54 28.53
N ASP A 17 -18.57 16.34 29.65
CA ASP A 17 -17.98 16.54 30.97
C ASP A 17 -17.38 15.24 31.49
N MET A 18 -16.06 15.08 31.34
CA MET A 18 -15.35 13.87 31.78
C MET A 18 -15.38 13.64 33.29
N LYS A 19 -15.73 14.64 34.11
CA LYS A 19 -15.84 14.45 35.57
C LYS A 19 -17.14 13.76 35.95
N THR A 20 -18.24 14.13 35.29
CA THR A 20 -19.59 13.63 35.61
C THR A 20 -20.09 12.56 34.63
N ASP A 21 -19.53 12.53 33.42
CA ASP A 21 -19.81 11.57 32.36
C ASP A 21 -18.51 11.08 31.69
N PRO A 22 -17.71 10.25 32.38
CA PRO A 22 -16.52 9.63 31.79
C PRO A 22 -16.84 8.77 30.55
N GLY A 23 -18.08 8.29 30.43
CA GLY A 23 -18.56 7.45 29.33
C GLY A 23 -18.91 8.20 28.05
N GLN A 24 -18.83 9.53 28.03
CA GLN A 24 -19.10 10.38 26.85
C GLN A 24 -20.50 10.12 26.24
N ARG A 25 -21.51 9.97 27.10
CA ARG A 25 -22.89 9.66 26.70
C ARG A 25 -23.72 10.91 26.43
N LEU A 26 -23.44 12.02 27.14
CA LEU A 26 -24.25 13.24 27.08
C LEU A 26 -23.47 14.40 26.45
N ASN A 27 -23.95 14.91 25.32
CA ASN A 27 -23.42 16.12 24.72
C ASN A 27 -23.89 17.36 25.51
N VAL A 28 -22.98 18.04 26.19
CA VAL A 28 -23.23 19.24 26.99
C VAL A 28 -22.92 20.55 26.25
N ALA A 29 -22.69 20.50 24.93
CA ALA A 29 -22.38 21.68 24.12
C ALA A 29 -23.46 22.78 24.20
N VAL A 30 -24.74 22.39 24.30
CA VAL A 30 -25.87 23.33 24.46
C VAL A 30 -25.90 24.01 25.84
N VAL A 31 -25.33 23.36 26.86
CA VAL A 31 -25.27 23.87 28.24
C VAL A 31 -24.07 24.80 28.41
N TYR A 32 -22.97 24.53 27.70
CA TYR A 32 -21.72 25.29 27.76
C TYR A 32 -21.32 25.84 26.38
N PRO A 33 -22.11 26.76 25.79
CA PRO A 33 -21.92 27.22 24.42
C PRO A 33 -20.60 27.99 24.22
N GLU A 34 -20.15 28.75 25.22
CA GLU A 34 -18.90 29.51 25.14
C GLU A 34 -17.67 28.60 25.24
N GLN A 35 -17.72 27.57 26.09
CA GLN A 35 -16.68 26.55 26.17
C GLN A 35 -16.65 25.71 24.88
N TYR A 36 -17.82 25.41 24.30
CA TYR A 36 -17.91 24.74 23.00
C TYR A 36 -17.22 25.55 21.90
N LYS A 37 -17.53 26.84 21.77
CA LYS A 37 -16.87 27.74 20.79
C LYS A 37 -15.37 27.79 21.00
N LYS A 38 -14.92 27.97 22.25
CA LYS A 38 -13.48 28.02 22.58
C LYS A 38 -12.77 26.72 22.19
N MET A 39 -13.34 25.57 22.53
CA MET A 39 -12.71 24.27 22.21
C MET A 39 -12.74 23.99 20.70
N ARG A 40 -13.80 24.43 20.00
CA ARG A 40 -13.88 24.34 18.54
C ARG A 40 -12.81 25.18 17.87
N ALA A 41 -12.61 26.43 18.29
CA ALA A 41 -11.57 27.30 17.73
C ALA A 41 -10.16 26.72 17.91
N LEU A 42 -9.85 26.22 19.12
CA LEU A 42 -8.58 25.53 19.38
C LEU A 42 -8.40 24.28 18.51
N TYR A 43 -9.47 23.54 18.27
CA TYR A 43 -9.43 22.35 17.43
C TYR A 43 -9.22 22.70 15.95
N GLU A 44 -9.89 23.75 15.45
CA GLU A 44 -9.70 24.27 14.09
C GLU A 44 -8.27 24.80 13.90
N GLU A 45 -7.75 25.58 14.85
CA GLU A 45 -6.37 26.08 14.84
C GLU A 45 -5.34 24.93 14.85
N TRP A 46 -5.51 23.94 15.74
CA TRP A 46 -4.65 22.76 15.79
C TRP A 46 -4.73 21.94 14.49
N PHE A 47 -5.93 21.79 13.92
CA PHE A 47 -6.12 21.06 12.67
C PHE A 47 -5.42 21.79 11.51
N ASP A 48 -5.59 23.11 11.41
CA ASP A 48 -4.95 23.93 10.38
C ASP A 48 -3.42 23.93 10.53
N ASP A 49 -2.89 23.95 11.75
CA ASP A 49 -1.45 23.84 12.03
C ASP A 49 -0.89 22.48 11.63
N VAL A 50 -1.45 21.38 12.17
CA VAL A 50 -0.95 20.01 11.94
C VAL A 50 -1.05 19.61 10.47
N PHE A 51 -2.11 20.01 9.79
CA PHE A 51 -2.33 19.69 8.38
C PHE A 51 -1.90 20.81 7.43
N SER A 52 -1.21 21.85 7.90
CA SER A 52 -0.74 22.95 7.03
C SER A 52 0.19 22.47 5.91
N ASP A 53 0.98 21.42 6.15
CA ASP A 53 1.97 20.85 5.23
C ASP A 53 1.65 19.41 4.78
N TYR A 54 0.36 19.04 4.76
CA TYR A 54 -0.11 17.72 4.31
C TYR A 54 0.23 17.40 2.83
N LYS A 55 0.81 18.35 2.10
CA LYS A 55 1.22 18.22 0.70
C LYS A 55 2.52 17.45 0.53
N THR A 56 3.20 17.08 1.63
CA THR A 56 4.44 16.32 1.58
C THR A 56 4.17 14.87 1.17
N ARG A 57 4.48 14.54 -0.08
CA ARG A 57 4.50 13.17 -0.57
C ARG A 57 5.74 12.45 -0.03
N SER A 58 5.54 11.32 0.64
CA SER A 58 6.63 10.45 1.07
C SER A 58 7.14 9.59 -0.09
N TYR A 59 8.45 9.37 -0.12
CA TYR A 59 9.12 8.53 -1.12
C TYR A 59 9.93 7.46 -0.40
N ILE A 60 9.89 6.23 -0.91
CA ILE A 60 10.71 5.14 -0.38
C ILE A 60 12.12 5.31 -0.93
N GLN A 61 13.10 5.47 -0.06
CA GLN A 61 14.49 5.66 -0.45
C GLN A 61 15.12 4.33 -0.90
N ILE A 62 15.81 4.33 -2.04
CA ILE A 62 16.47 3.16 -2.61
C ILE A 62 17.94 3.47 -2.86
N GLY A 63 18.82 2.50 -2.55
CA GLY A 63 20.25 2.61 -2.84
C GLY A 63 21.02 3.52 -1.87
N THR A 64 20.64 3.48 -0.59
CA THR A 64 21.45 4.04 0.51
C THR A 64 22.53 3.04 0.93
N GLU A 65 23.60 3.52 1.58
CA GLU A 65 24.65 2.63 2.08
C GLU A 65 24.14 1.68 3.17
N GLU A 66 23.17 2.13 3.97
CA GLU A 66 22.57 1.36 5.06
C GLU A 66 21.54 0.31 4.59
N ALA A 67 21.04 0.45 3.36
CA ALA A 67 20.04 -0.44 2.77
C ALA A 67 20.41 -0.75 1.32
N SER A 68 21.42 -1.60 1.16
CA SER A 68 21.90 -2.10 -0.14
C SER A 68 20.86 -2.96 -0.86
N GLU A 69 19.94 -3.56 -0.11
CA GLU A 69 18.78 -4.29 -0.61
C GLU A 69 17.50 -3.73 0.03
N MET A 70 16.46 -3.58 -0.79
CA MET A 70 15.15 -3.07 -0.38
C MET A 70 14.05 -3.99 -0.90
N VAL A 71 13.02 -4.19 -0.07
CA VAL A 71 11.82 -4.95 -0.45
C VAL A 71 10.63 -4.00 -0.43
N LEU A 72 10.04 -3.79 -1.60
CA LEU A 72 8.78 -3.07 -1.72
C LEU A 72 7.63 -4.06 -1.73
N SER A 73 6.55 -3.71 -1.03
CA SER A 73 5.32 -4.50 -1.03
C SER A 73 4.18 -3.70 -1.63
N SER A 74 3.18 -4.39 -2.17
CA SER A 74 1.97 -3.74 -2.70
C SER A 74 1.21 -2.93 -1.66
N HIS A 75 1.50 -3.06 -0.35
CA HIS A 75 0.90 -2.22 0.70
C HIS A 75 1.13 -0.73 0.47
N ASP A 76 2.28 -0.40 -0.11
CA ASP A 76 2.72 0.97 -0.35
C ASP A 76 2.30 1.50 -1.73
N TRP A 77 1.40 0.78 -2.43
CA TRP A 77 0.88 1.23 -3.71
C TRP A 77 0.04 2.49 -3.59
N MET A 78 0.34 3.43 -4.47
CA MET A 78 -0.43 4.63 -4.74
C MET A 78 -1.32 4.42 -5.96
N GLU A 79 -2.46 5.14 -5.98
CA GLU A 79 -3.45 5.11 -7.06
C GLU A 79 -3.85 3.68 -7.47
N VAL A 80 -4.47 2.97 -6.54
CA VAL A 80 -4.81 1.56 -6.76
C VAL A 80 -5.95 1.46 -7.77
N VAL A 81 -5.71 0.75 -8.86
CA VAL A 81 -6.62 0.57 -10.00
C VAL A 81 -6.96 -0.90 -10.23
N LYS A 82 -8.10 -1.12 -10.88
CA LYS A 82 -8.53 -2.40 -11.45
C LYS A 82 -7.89 -2.63 -12.83
N PRO A 83 -8.00 -3.84 -13.41
CA PRO A 83 -7.49 -4.13 -14.76
C PRO A 83 -8.05 -3.20 -15.84
N ASP A 84 -9.28 -2.72 -15.68
CA ASP A 84 -9.94 -1.76 -16.59
C ASP A 84 -9.43 -0.30 -16.44
N GLY A 85 -8.44 -0.06 -15.57
CA GLY A 85 -7.87 1.26 -15.29
C GLY A 85 -8.73 2.13 -14.37
N THR A 86 -9.91 1.66 -13.93
CA THR A 86 -10.74 2.41 -13.00
C THR A 86 -10.17 2.34 -11.57
N ARG A 87 -10.33 3.42 -10.81
CA ARG A 87 -9.95 3.48 -9.39
C ARG A 87 -10.63 2.35 -8.62
N ALA A 88 -9.85 1.64 -7.80
CA ALA A 88 -10.32 0.48 -7.04
C ALA A 88 -11.08 0.86 -5.77
N ALA A 89 -10.78 2.02 -5.18
CA ALA A 89 -11.49 2.55 -4.03
C ALA A 89 -12.97 2.79 -4.34
N LYS A 90 -13.80 2.64 -3.31
CA LYS A 90 -15.21 3.07 -3.36
C LYS A 90 -15.28 4.60 -3.44
N PRO A 91 -16.36 5.18 -4.00
CA PRO A 91 -16.58 6.62 -3.94
C PRO A 91 -16.50 7.13 -2.49
N GLY A 92 -15.64 8.13 -2.25
CA GLY A 92 -15.38 8.66 -0.91
C GLY A 92 -14.59 7.73 0.02
N GLY A 93 -14.03 6.64 -0.50
CA GLY A 93 -13.15 5.73 0.22
C GLY A 93 -11.67 5.94 -0.12
N GLU A 94 -10.82 5.34 0.70
CA GLU A 94 -9.37 5.28 0.49
C GLU A 94 -8.99 4.11 -0.42
N ASP A 95 -7.83 4.21 -1.05
CA ASP A 95 -7.28 3.13 -1.85
C ASP A 95 -6.88 1.98 -0.92
N THR A 96 -7.32 0.76 -1.25
CA THR A 96 -7.02 -0.43 -0.45
C THR A 96 -6.18 -1.39 -1.30
N PRO A 97 -4.85 -1.25 -1.27
CA PRO A 97 -4.00 -2.20 -1.96
C PRO A 97 -4.09 -3.60 -1.36
N PRO A 98 -3.58 -4.64 -2.03
CA PRO A 98 -3.43 -5.98 -1.46
C PRO A 98 -2.50 -6.00 -0.23
N PHE A 99 -3.03 -5.72 0.96
CA PHE A 99 -2.23 -5.58 2.20
C PHE A 99 -2.19 -6.83 3.09
N ALA A 100 -2.95 -7.87 2.75
CA ALA A 100 -3.11 -9.03 3.62
C ALA A 100 -2.77 -10.31 2.87
N HIS A 101 -2.08 -11.23 3.54
CA HIS A 101 -1.73 -12.55 3.01
C HIS A 101 -2.92 -13.28 2.36
N SER A 102 -4.12 -13.15 2.93
CA SER A 102 -5.32 -13.75 2.34
C SER A 102 -5.72 -13.12 1.01
N ILE A 103 -5.50 -11.81 0.82
CA ILE A 103 -5.75 -11.08 -0.43
C ILE A 103 -4.71 -11.49 -1.48
N ILE A 104 -3.43 -11.54 -1.09
CA ILE A 104 -2.30 -12.00 -1.93
C ILE A 104 -2.57 -13.43 -2.42
N ARG A 105 -2.95 -14.33 -1.52
CA ARG A 105 -3.31 -15.72 -1.86
C ARG A 105 -4.43 -15.80 -2.90
N ARG A 106 -5.47 -14.98 -2.78
CA ARG A 106 -6.57 -14.94 -3.75
C ARG A 106 -6.16 -14.42 -5.14
N GLY A 107 -4.97 -13.86 -5.31
CA GLY A 107 -4.51 -13.32 -6.60
C GLY A 107 -5.36 -12.12 -7.04
N LYS A 108 -5.61 -11.20 -6.11
CA LYS A 108 -6.42 -10.00 -6.36
C LYS A 108 -5.85 -9.18 -7.53
N LEU A 109 -6.61 -9.11 -8.62
CA LEU A 109 -6.27 -8.35 -9.82
C LEU A 109 -6.43 -6.85 -9.56
N LEU A 110 -5.37 -6.24 -9.02
CA LEU A 110 -5.23 -4.81 -8.78
C LEU A 110 -3.81 -4.41 -9.13
N ASN A 111 -3.63 -3.14 -9.45
CA ASN A 111 -2.32 -2.57 -9.70
C ASN A 111 -2.21 -1.18 -9.07
N GLY A 112 -0.99 -0.69 -8.89
CA GLY A 112 -0.66 0.64 -8.39
C GLY A 112 0.78 0.94 -8.75
N TYR A 113 1.33 2.01 -8.18
CA TYR A 113 2.76 2.31 -8.32
C TYR A 113 3.37 2.66 -6.97
N TRP A 114 4.69 2.56 -6.87
CA TRP A 114 5.44 3.08 -5.73
C TRP A 114 6.06 4.43 -6.07
N ASP A 115 5.98 5.36 -5.12
CA ASP A 115 6.81 6.57 -5.15
C ASP A 115 8.15 6.26 -4.50
N VAL A 116 9.21 6.32 -5.29
CA VAL A 116 10.57 5.97 -4.84
C VAL A 116 11.55 7.11 -5.10
N GLU A 117 12.55 7.21 -4.24
CA GLU A 117 13.65 8.18 -4.38
C GLU A 117 14.97 7.40 -4.45
N ILE A 118 15.59 7.44 -5.63
CA ILE A 118 16.89 6.82 -5.85
C ILE A 118 17.95 7.73 -5.23
N MET A 119 18.66 7.23 -4.23
CA MET A 119 19.60 8.00 -3.43
C MET A 119 21.00 8.06 -4.06
N SER A 120 21.39 6.99 -4.76
CA SER A 120 22.64 6.89 -5.52
C SER A 120 22.37 6.39 -6.94
N ALA A 121 22.99 7.03 -7.93
CA ALA A 121 22.93 6.52 -9.30
C ALA A 121 23.73 5.22 -9.46
N GLY A 122 23.38 4.42 -10.46
CA GLY A 122 24.08 3.19 -10.83
C GLY A 122 23.15 2.14 -11.43
N GLU A 123 23.71 0.96 -11.67
CA GLU A 123 22.96 -0.20 -12.15
C GLU A 123 22.28 -0.90 -10.97
N TYR A 124 21.01 -1.29 -11.15
CA TYR A 124 20.21 -1.97 -10.14
C TYR A 124 19.59 -3.24 -10.71
N GLU A 125 19.56 -4.30 -9.90
CA GLU A 125 18.71 -5.46 -10.13
C GLU A 125 17.35 -5.25 -9.46
N ILE A 126 16.28 -5.31 -10.27
CA ILE A 126 14.89 -5.22 -9.82
C ILE A 126 14.19 -6.54 -10.12
N LYS A 127 13.85 -7.28 -9.07
CA LYS A 127 13.18 -8.59 -9.15
C LYS A 127 11.70 -8.43 -8.85
N LEU A 128 10.85 -8.63 -9.87
CA LEU A 128 9.40 -8.66 -9.69
C LEU A 128 8.97 -10.02 -9.18
N MET A 129 8.20 -10.06 -8.09
CA MET A 129 7.72 -11.29 -7.49
C MET A 129 6.23 -11.19 -7.13
N ARG A 130 5.53 -12.31 -7.28
CA ARG A 130 4.14 -12.44 -6.82
C ARG A 130 4.08 -12.92 -5.38
N TRP A 131 4.93 -13.87 -5.02
CA TRP A 131 5.07 -14.38 -3.67
C TRP A 131 6.32 -13.77 -3.02
N PRO A 132 6.33 -13.58 -1.71
CA PRO A 132 7.55 -13.17 -1.03
C PRO A 132 8.59 -14.30 -1.14
N GLU A 133 9.88 -13.95 -1.14
CA GLU A 133 10.99 -14.89 -1.34
C GLU A 133 10.96 -16.05 -0.35
N GLU A 134 10.57 -15.78 0.90
CA GLU A 134 10.44 -16.75 1.99
C GLU A 134 9.40 -17.84 1.71
N ALA A 135 8.44 -17.58 0.82
CA ALA A 135 7.49 -18.59 0.38
C ALA A 135 8.12 -19.61 -0.59
N GLY A 136 9.20 -19.22 -1.28
CA GLY A 136 9.95 -20.08 -2.20
C GLY A 136 9.17 -20.58 -3.42
N ARG A 137 8.08 -19.90 -3.78
CA ARG A 137 7.12 -20.30 -4.83
C ARG A 137 7.40 -19.64 -6.17
N ALA A 138 7.03 -20.32 -7.25
CA ALA A 138 7.05 -19.71 -8.57
C ALA A 138 5.92 -18.68 -8.75
N ILE A 139 6.10 -17.69 -9.62
CA ILE A 139 5.16 -16.59 -9.89
C ILE A 139 3.77 -17.14 -10.26
N ARG A 140 3.73 -18.19 -11.08
CA ARG A 140 2.49 -18.81 -11.57
C ARG A 140 1.85 -19.77 -10.55
N GLU A 141 2.64 -20.23 -9.58
CA GLU A 141 2.25 -21.27 -8.63
C GLU A 141 1.14 -20.80 -7.68
N GLY A 142 0.28 -21.74 -7.29
CA GLY A 142 -0.62 -21.59 -6.14
C GLY A 142 0.04 -22.00 -4.83
N ILE A 143 -0.70 -21.89 -3.72
CA ILE A 143 -0.27 -22.45 -2.44
C ILE A 143 -1.46 -23.21 -1.82
N PRO A 144 -1.31 -24.48 -1.40
CA PRO A 144 -2.39 -25.19 -0.74
C PRO A 144 -2.97 -24.44 0.47
N ALA A 145 -4.20 -24.78 0.86
CA ALA A 145 -4.78 -24.29 2.10
C ALA A 145 -3.87 -24.67 3.28
N SER A 146 -3.62 -23.73 4.18
CA SER A 146 -2.84 -23.97 5.38
C SER A 146 -3.64 -24.89 6.31
N THR A 147 -3.00 -25.93 6.82
CA THR A 147 -3.56 -26.79 7.88
C THR A 147 -3.12 -26.32 9.26
N THR A 148 -2.12 -25.44 9.34
CA THR A 148 -1.61 -24.88 10.59
C THR A 148 -2.69 -24.07 11.31
N PRO A 149 -3.08 -24.46 12.54
CA PRO A 149 -4.04 -23.71 13.34
C PRO A 149 -3.51 -22.32 13.69
N ILE A 150 -4.39 -21.30 13.62
CA ILE A 150 -4.07 -19.93 14.02
C ILE A 150 -4.89 -19.61 15.27
N PRO A 151 -4.26 -19.29 16.42
CA PRO A 151 -4.99 -18.91 17.63
C PRO A 151 -5.93 -17.73 17.37
N GLY A 152 -7.22 -17.89 17.68
CA GLY A 152 -8.23 -16.85 17.48
C GLY A 152 -8.61 -16.58 16.01
N GLY A 153 -8.14 -17.41 15.07
CA GLY A 153 -8.36 -17.22 13.64
C GLY A 153 -8.69 -18.51 12.90
N LYS A 154 -8.85 -18.40 11.58
CA LYS A 154 -8.95 -19.54 10.67
C LYS A 154 -7.63 -19.69 9.92
N PRO A 155 -7.16 -20.91 9.67
CA PRO A 155 -6.04 -21.14 8.77
C PRO A 155 -6.27 -20.47 7.40
N PHE A 156 -5.20 -20.06 6.74
CA PHE A 156 -5.29 -19.42 5.43
C PHE A 156 -5.86 -20.39 4.38
N GLY A 157 -6.98 -20.03 3.76
CA GLY A 157 -7.52 -20.74 2.59
C GLY A 157 -6.57 -20.66 1.40
N GLU A 158 -6.70 -21.56 0.43
CA GLU A 158 -5.78 -21.75 -0.70
C GLU A 158 -5.36 -20.45 -1.43
N GLY A 159 -4.12 -20.45 -1.90
CA GLY A 159 -3.59 -19.48 -2.85
C GLY A 159 -3.78 -19.97 -4.28
N LYS A 160 -4.45 -19.18 -5.11
CA LYS A 160 -4.80 -19.54 -6.48
C LYS A 160 -3.54 -19.63 -7.36
N ALA A 161 -3.42 -20.61 -8.26
CA ALA A 161 -2.46 -20.50 -9.36
C ALA A 161 -2.93 -19.41 -10.35
N LEU A 162 -1.99 -18.68 -10.96
CA LEU A 162 -2.30 -17.63 -11.93
C LEU A 162 -1.52 -17.86 -13.21
N ASP A 163 -2.21 -17.85 -14.34
CA ASP A 163 -1.64 -17.98 -15.68
C ASP A 163 -0.98 -16.68 -16.13
N ILE A 164 0.05 -16.25 -15.39
CA ILE A 164 0.89 -15.10 -15.72
C ILE A 164 1.90 -15.53 -16.77
N ASP A 165 1.84 -14.89 -17.93
CA ASP A 165 2.70 -15.21 -19.09
C ASP A 165 3.77 -14.12 -19.31
N ASN A 166 3.56 -12.90 -18.79
CA ASN A 166 4.47 -11.78 -19.00
C ASN A 166 4.63 -10.91 -17.73
N ALA A 167 5.86 -10.44 -17.50
CA ALA A 167 6.22 -9.46 -16.50
C ALA A 167 6.72 -8.19 -17.20
N ARG A 168 6.28 -7.02 -16.75
CA ARG A 168 6.72 -5.71 -17.26
C ARG A 168 7.10 -4.79 -16.11
N LEU A 169 8.16 -4.01 -16.32
CA LEU A 169 8.68 -2.99 -15.41
C LEU A 169 8.71 -1.64 -16.13
N GLU A 170 8.35 -0.56 -15.41
CA GLU A 170 8.51 0.82 -15.85
C GLU A 170 9.07 1.70 -14.71
N ILE A 171 10.19 2.37 -14.95
CA ILE A 171 10.84 3.29 -14.00
C ILE A 171 11.79 4.25 -14.75
N GLN A 172 11.73 5.56 -14.46
CA GLN A 172 12.61 6.58 -15.09
C GLN A 172 12.64 6.55 -16.64
N GLY A 173 11.55 6.15 -17.29
CA GLY A 173 11.47 6.02 -18.75
C GLY A 173 12.08 4.73 -19.31
N PHE A 174 12.73 3.92 -18.47
CA PHE A 174 13.01 2.52 -18.80
C PHE A 174 11.69 1.75 -18.75
N GLU A 175 11.37 1.05 -19.83
CA GLU A 175 10.25 0.14 -19.93
C GLU A 175 10.70 -1.14 -20.63
N ASN A 176 10.55 -2.28 -19.96
CA ASN A 176 10.88 -3.57 -20.55
C ASN A 176 9.93 -4.65 -20.05
N SER A 177 9.85 -5.75 -20.80
CA SER A 177 9.04 -6.90 -20.44
C SER A 177 9.75 -8.21 -20.77
N MET A 178 9.36 -9.28 -20.07
CA MET A 178 9.85 -10.62 -20.33
C MET A 178 8.75 -11.66 -20.14
N THR A 179 8.91 -12.80 -20.80
CA THR A 179 8.05 -13.97 -20.63
C THR A 179 8.32 -14.63 -19.29
N VAL A 180 7.25 -15.02 -18.59
CA VAL A 180 7.32 -15.75 -17.31
C VAL A 180 7.08 -17.24 -17.57
N THR A 181 8.00 -18.09 -17.15
CA THR A 181 7.85 -19.57 -17.22
C THR A 181 7.35 -20.14 -15.89
N ASP A 182 7.01 -21.43 -15.87
CA ASP A 182 6.44 -22.10 -14.69
C ASP A 182 7.40 -22.18 -13.51
N GLU A 183 8.71 -22.18 -13.76
CA GLU A 183 9.76 -22.34 -12.75
C GLU A 183 10.24 -21.00 -12.17
N MET A 184 9.88 -19.88 -12.81
CA MET A 184 10.37 -18.56 -12.41
C MET A 184 9.78 -18.12 -11.07
N LYS A 185 10.63 -17.92 -10.08
CA LYS A 185 10.27 -17.33 -8.77
C LYS A 185 10.24 -15.81 -8.81
N SER A 186 11.09 -15.22 -9.63
CA SER A 186 11.19 -13.79 -9.89
C SER A 186 11.36 -13.51 -11.38
N ALA A 187 10.95 -12.32 -11.81
CA ALA A 187 11.27 -11.76 -13.12
C ALA A 187 12.28 -10.62 -12.91
N PRO A 188 13.58 -10.86 -13.15
CA PRO A 188 14.63 -9.88 -12.91
C PRO A 188 14.78 -8.89 -14.07
N PHE A 189 15.09 -7.65 -13.75
CA PHE A 189 15.44 -6.59 -14.68
C PHE A 189 16.70 -5.89 -14.19
N ILE A 190 17.64 -5.64 -15.09
CA ILE A 190 18.81 -4.80 -14.83
C ILE A 190 18.52 -3.43 -15.43
N VAL A 191 18.64 -2.37 -14.60
CA VAL A 191 18.27 -1.02 -14.98
C VAL A 191 19.30 -0.03 -14.45
N ASP A 192 19.80 0.84 -15.32
CA ASP A 192 20.55 2.04 -14.92
C ASP A 192 19.58 3.08 -14.38
N LEU A 193 19.75 3.44 -13.10
CA LEU A 193 18.93 4.45 -12.43
C LEU A 193 19.76 5.67 -12.09
N GLU A 194 19.18 6.84 -12.37
CA GLU A 194 19.71 8.13 -11.95
C GLU A 194 19.20 8.51 -10.56
N LYS A 195 19.97 9.33 -9.85
CA LYS A 195 19.54 9.87 -8.54
C LYS A 195 18.31 10.76 -8.72
N GLY A 196 17.27 10.52 -7.91
CA GLY A 196 16.08 11.37 -7.88
C GLY A 196 14.78 10.64 -7.61
N LYS A 197 13.70 11.44 -7.52
CA LYS A 197 12.34 10.96 -7.26
C LYS A 197 11.69 10.47 -8.55
N THR A 198 11.05 9.30 -8.50
CA THR A 198 10.40 8.68 -9.65
C THR A 198 9.24 7.79 -9.21
N LYS A 199 8.49 7.29 -10.20
CA LYS A 199 7.47 6.26 -10.00
C LYS A 199 8.00 4.94 -10.53
N LEU A 200 7.84 3.90 -9.73
CA LEU A 200 8.06 2.52 -10.12
C LEU A 200 6.71 1.86 -10.34
N LYS A 201 6.48 1.32 -11.54
CA LYS A 201 5.25 0.60 -11.88
C LYS A 201 5.56 -0.75 -12.52
N THR A 202 4.75 -1.73 -12.20
CA THR A 202 4.98 -3.12 -12.60
C THR A 202 3.69 -3.77 -13.06
N TRP A 203 3.82 -4.79 -13.90
CA TRP A 203 2.69 -5.59 -14.35
C TRP A 203 3.09 -7.06 -14.43
N PHE A 204 2.19 -7.92 -13.98
CA PHE A 204 2.06 -9.28 -14.43
C PHE A 204 0.80 -9.37 -15.29
N THR A 205 0.96 -9.87 -16.51
CA THR A 205 -0.14 -10.05 -17.46
C THR A 205 -0.21 -11.48 -17.95
N GLY A 206 -1.39 -11.90 -18.37
CA GLY A 206 -1.66 -13.26 -18.79
C GLY A 206 -2.97 -13.38 -19.57
N LYS A 207 -3.50 -14.60 -19.64
CA LYS A 207 -4.77 -14.90 -20.32
C LYS A 207 -5.98 -14.36 -19.56
N ASP A 208 -7.13 -14.31 -20.23
CA ASP A 208 -8.44 -13.97 -19.64
C ASP A 208 -8.46 -12.63 -18.89
N ASP A 209 -7.88 -11.59 -19.51
CA ASP A 209 -7.76 -10.23 -18.95
C ASP A 209 -7.00 -10.17 -17.60
N LEU A 210 -6.18 -11.19 -17.31
CA LEU A 210 -5.32 -11.19 -16.14
C LEU A 210 -4.31 -10.05 -16.23
N SER A 211 -4.47 -9.10 -15.32
CA SER A 211 -3.53 -8.00 -15.11
C SER A 211 -3.49 -7.64 -13.63
N LEU A 212 -2.29 -7.60 -13.06
CA LEU A 212 -2.04 -7.13 -11.70
C LEU A 212 -0.64 -6.51 -11.61
N GLY A 213 -0.38 -5.71 -10.58
CA GLY A 213 0.99 -5.33 -10.24
C GLY A 213 1.73 -6.48 -9.54
N ALA A 214 3.06 -6.44 -9.57
CA ALA A 214 3.85 -7.36 -8.73
C ALA A 214 3.60 -7.05 -7.25
N TYR A 215 3.26 -8.06 -6.44
CA TYR A 215 2.97 -7.81 -5.02
C TYR A 215 4.22 -7.51 -4.20
N TYR A 216 5.38 -7.99 -4.66
CA TYR A 216 6.67 -7.77 -4.05
C TYR A 216 7.68 -7.38 -5.11
N VAL A 217 8.56 -6.44 -4.78
CA VAL A 217 9.69 -6.06 -5.63
C VAL A 217 10.93 -6.01 -4.76
N TYR A 218 11.93 -6.81 -5.12
CA TYR A 218 13.22 -6.81 -4.45
C TYR A 218 14.19 -5.99 -5.32
N ILE A 219 14.86 -5.03 -4.70
CA ILE A 219 15.72 -4.08 -5.40
C ILE A 219 17.06 -4.07 -4.71
N SER A 220 18.11 -4.32 -5.47
CA SER A 220 19.50 -4.25 -5.01
C SER A 220 20.34 -3.52 -6.03
N LYS A 221 21.42 -2.89 -5.57
CA LYS A 221 22.42 -2.36 -6.50
C LYS A 221 23.15 -3.54 -7.15
N ALA A 222 23.32 -3.52 -8.47
CA ALA A 222 24.13 -4.52 -9.15
C ALA A 222 25.62 -4.33 -8.77
N GLU A 223 26.34 -5.43 -8.58
CA GLU A 223 27.79 -5.43 -8.30
C GLU A 223 28.62 -5.04 -9.53
#